data_AF-A0A7S0D308-F1
#
_entry.id   AF-A0A7S0D308-F1
#
_cell.length_a   1.000
_cell.length_b   1.000
_cell.length_c   1.000
_cell.angle_alpha   90.00
_cell.angle_beta   90.00
_cell.angle_gamma   90.00
#
_symmetry.space_group_name_H-M   'P 1'
#
loop_
_entity.id
_entity.type
_entity.pdbx_description
1 polymer ?
#
loop_
_entity_poly.entity_id
_entity_poly.type
_entity_poly.pdbx_seq_one_letter_code
_entity_poly.pdbx_strand_id
1 'polypeptide(L)'
;VWSVAPRVPLLLPPEHSQSALHPNIAVISAKHSPIDCRRASASQRPSRSVVTAVFALAASVGMVSFCHMRMLPSLPRITAGLRTRGGVRTAVSPVSLRLRTTVSRPACFRPLPTTRETAGRSSWRAFSTTTPPIDGGSSETKPSEGVSQAEKSAYDVLQERGFIKENTEGVPNMLRKEAPVSFYVGFDPTADSLHVGSLVPLMAMSHLQKNGHKPIALVGGGTGMIGDPSGKEEARQMMTTDTIEKNKQGIRAQIEKFIDLNDDKGIMVDNADWLLGMKYIDFLREYGSLFSVNVMLTKASVKSRLDRGMSFLEFNYQLLQAYDYLELYRRYGCRLQIGGDDQWGNIVGGIDLVRRLEQKEVGALTFPLLTTASGAKMGKTASGAVWLDPARVSPYDYYQFWVNVDDRDVSRFLKLFTFLDMDAIAELDKLQGADLRQAKRVLALEATSIIHGREAAEEAMRGAQAAFEGAGDVLAMPTYESALPAKVVPLLAASGLCSSKADAKRSIAGGAVRINGEKISDPDFVVDESMLDDSKALVLQRGKKNKLRVVVKV
;
A
#
# COMPACT_ATOMS: atom_id res chain seq x y z
N VAL A 1 -13.43 36.20 -45.94
CA VAL A 1 -13.90 37.60 -45.80
C VAL A 1 -15.42 37.52 -45.72
N TRP A 2 -16.01 38.02 -44.62
CA TRP A 2 -17.45 38.03 -44.24
C TRP A 2 -17.95 36.72 -43.60
N SER A 3 -18.80 36.69 -42.56
CA SER A 3 -19.59 37.74 -41.89
C SER A 3 -19.92 37.36 -40.44
N VAL A 4 -19.98 38.38 -39.59
CA VAL A 4 -20.52 38.41 -38.23
C VAL A 4 -22.06 38.54 -38.28
N ALA A 5 -22.81 37.83 -37.42
CA ALA A 5 -23.95 38.39 -36.67
C ALA A 5 -24.53 37.39 -35.63
N PRO A 6 -25.13 37.86 -34.51
CA PRO A 6 -25.32 37.11 -33.26
C PRO A 6 -26.80 36.86 -32.90
N ARG A 7 -27.09 35.97 -31.92
CA ARG A 7 -28.28 36.06 -31.04
C ARG A 7 -28.04 35.45 -29.66
N VAL A 8 -28.40 36.21 -28.63
CA VAL A 8 -28.54 35.84 -27.21
C VAL A 8 -30.06 35.61 -26.92
N PRO A 9 -30.51 35.32 -25.68
CA PRO A 9 -30.99 34.01 -25.21
C PRO A 9 -32.53 33.98 -24.95
N LEU A 10 -33.07 32.81 -24.63
CA LEU A 10 -34.38 32.71 -23.95
C LEU A 10 -34.26 31.92 -22.64
N LEU A 11 -34.76 32.55 -21.59
CA LEU A 11 -34.92 32.08 -20.21
C LEU A 11 -36.42 31.77 -19.95
N LEU A 12 -36.65 31.01 -18.87
CA LEU A 12 -37.89 30.80 -18.09
C LEU A 12 -38.75 29.55 -18.44
N PRO A 13 -39.60 29.05 -17.51
CA PRO A 13 -39.33 28.56 -16.13
C PRO A 13 -40.14 27.24 -15.84
N PRO A 14 -40.27 26.74 -14.59
CA PRO A 14 -40.77 25.39 -14.26
C PRO A 14 -42.23 25.35 -13.76
N GLU A 15 -42.88 24.18 -13.83
CA GLU A 15 -44.18 23.94 -13.18
C GLU A 15 -44.32 22.55 -12.50
N HIS A 16 -45.11 22.58 -11.43
CA HIS A 16 -45.41 21.58 -10.43
C HIS A 16 -46.60 20.66 -10.80
N SER A 17 -46.70 19.56 -10.01
CA SER A 17 -47.92 18.95 -9.43
C SER A 17 -48.50 17.65 -10.03
N GLN A 18 -48.61 16.64 -9.13
CA GLN A 18 -49.77 15.78 -8.75
C GLN A 18 -50.73 15.32 -9.88
N SER A 19 -51.28 14.10 -9.98
CA SER A 19 -51.66 13.05 -9.01
C SER A 19 -52.10 11.76 -9.73
N ALA A 20 -51.93 10.62 -9.05
CA ALA A 20 -52.70 9.36 -9.03
C ALA A 20 -53.68 8.94 -10.15
N LEU A 21 -53.61 7.64 -10.54
CA LEU A 21 -54.75 6.73 -10.74
C LEU A 21 -54.27 5.25 -10.88
N HIS A 22 -54.72 4.38 -9.96
CA HIS A 22 -54.77 2.90 -10.05
C HIS A 22 -56.10 2.50 -10.75
N PRO A 23 -56.38 1.23 -11.20
CA PRO A 23 -56.08 -0.06 -10.52
C PRO A 23 -55.83 -1.32 -11.41
N ASN A 24 -55.69 -2.49 -10.74
CA ASN A 24 -55.89 -3.89 -11.20
C ASN A 24 -54.75 -4.54 -12.04
N ILE A 25 -54.21 -5.77 -11.82
CA ILE A 25 -54.67 -7.02 -11.19
C ILE A 25 -53.45 -7.91 -10.79
N ALA A 26 -53.68 -8.73 -9.75
CA ALA A 26 -52.98 -9.86 -9.11
C ALA A 26 -51.82 -10.62 -9.80
N VAL A 27 -50.81 -11.02 -8.98
CA VAL A 27 -50.37 -12.42 -8.76
C VAL A 27 -49.83 -12.57 -7.31
N ILE A 28 -50.29 -13.58 -6.56
CA ILE A 28 -49.91 -13.93 -5.18
C ILE A 28 -49.31 -15.35 -5.13
N SER A 29 -48.16 -15.51 -4.44
CA SER A 29 -47.68 -16.69 -3.64
C SER A 29 -47.42 -18.04 -4.36
N ALA A 30 -46.55 -18.98 -3.95
CA ALA A 30 -45.88 -19.33 -2.68
C ALA A 30 -44.60 -20.17 -2.95
N LYS A 31 -43.51 -20.09 -2.16
CA LYS A 31 -42.97 -21.08 -1.15
C LYS A 31 -43.01 -22.58 -1.59
N HIS A 32 -42.06 -23.50 -1.34
CA HIS A 32 -40.85 -23.67 -0.50
C HIS A 32 -40.08 -24.96 -0.97
N SER A 33 -38.83 -25.14 -0.51
CA SER A 33 -37.76 -26.16 -0.73
C SER A 33 -38.07 -27.62 -0.30
N PRO A 34 -37.07 -28.54 -0.06
CA PRO A 34 -35.94 -29.15 -0.82
C PRO A 34 -35.92 -30.72 -0.75
N ILE A 35 -34.90 -31.43 -1.30
CA ILE A 35 -34.33 -32.79 -0.92
C ILE A 35 -33.29 -33.23 -2.01
N ASP A 36 -31.98 -33.40 -1.71
CA ASP A 36 -31.19 -34.64 -1.40
C ASP A 36 -31.15 -35.68 -2.57
N CYS A 37 -30.07 -36.41 -2.98
CA CYS A 37 -28.89 -36.96 -2.33
C CYS A 37 -27.92 -37.65 -3.37
N ARG A 38 -26.60 -37.76 -3.05
CA ARG A 38 -25.59 -38.85 -3.31
C ARG A 38 -24.96 -39.21 -4.69
N ARG A 39 -23.61 -39.17 -4.68
CA ARG A 39 -22.53 -40.11 -5.14
C ARG A 39 -22.69 -41.06 -6.36
N ALA A 40 -21.73 -40.98 -7.31
CA ALA A 40 -21.00 -42.09 -7.98
C ALA A 40 -19.93 -41.51 -8.96
N SER A 41 -18.62 -41.61 -8.67
CA SER A 41 -17.64 -42.61 -9.17
C SER A 41 -17.07 -42.39 -10.58
N ALA A 42 -15.77 -42.01 -10.60
CA ALA A 42 -14.64 -42.57 -11.35
C ALA A 42 -14.70 -42.89 -12.86
N SER A 43 -13.56 -42.56 -13.50
CA SER A 43 -13.02 -43.10 -14.77
C SER A 43 -13.71 -42.56 -16.04
N GLN A 44 -13.06 -42.21 -17.16
CA GLN A 44 -11.81 -42.65 -17.79
C GLN A 44 -11.25 -41.51 -18.66
N ARG A 45 -9.92 -41.52 -18.89
CA ARG A 45 -9.28 -40.80 -20.01
C ARG A 45 -9.63 -41.51 -21.34
N PRO A 46 -9.57 -40.78 -22.47
CA PRO A 46 -8.70 -41.22 -23.57
C PRO A 46 -7.85 -40.05 -24.09
N SER A 47 -6.52 -40.15 -24.12
CA SER A 47 -5.67 -40.70 -25.20
C SER A 47 -5.74 -39.93 -26.52
N ARG A 48 -4.64 -39.22 -26.81
CA ARG A 48 -4.24 -38.72 -28.12
C ARG A 48 -4.09 -39.87 -29.12
N SER A 49 -4.40 -39.62 -30.40
CA SER A 49 -3.47 -39.71 -31.55
C SER A 49 -4.28 -39.85 -32.87
N VAL A 50 -4.11 -38.94 -33.84
CA VAL A 50 -3.41 -39.17 -35.15
C VAL A 50 -4.32 -39.89 -36.18
N VAL A 51 -4.50 -39.55 -37.47
CA VAL A 51 -4.15 -38.48 -38.43
C VAL A 51 -4.77 -38.92 -39.79
N THR A 52 -5.09 -37.96 -40.68
CA THR A 52 -5.33 -38.04 -42.15
C THR A 52 -6.56 -38.73 -42.75
N ALA A 53 -7.33 -37.97 -43.55
CA ALA A 53 -7.67 -38.23 -44.97
C ALA A 53 -8.30 -36.93 -45.54
N VAL A 54 -7.61 -36.17 -46.40
CA VAL A 54 -7.56 -36.23 -47.89
C VAL A 54 -8.77 -35.56 -48.60
N PHE A 55 -8.38 -34.70 -49.54
CA PHE A 55 -9.05 -33.79 -50.49
C PHE A 55 -10.31 -34.21 -51.27
N ALA A 56 -10.96 -33.15 -51.82
CA ALA A 56 -11.87 -33.03 -52.98
C ALA A 56 -13.38 -33.10 -52.67
N LEU A 57 -14.27 -32.21 -53.16
CA LEU A 57 -14.38 -31.64 -54.52
C LEU A 57 -15.28 -30.37 -54.58
N ALA A 58 -15.09 -29.60 -55.67
CA ALA A 58 -15.98 -28.63 -56.36
C ALA A 58 -15.95 -27.14 -55.89
N ALA A 59 -15.23 -26.23 -56.56
CA ALA A 59 -15.54 -25.57 -57.85
C ALA A 59 -16.76 -24.64 -57.74
N SER A 60 -16.69 -23.32 -58.00
CA SER A 60 -16.48 -22.74 -59.34
C SER A 60 -16.40 -21.21 -59.29
N VAL A 61 -15.92 -20.64 -60.40
CA VAL A 61 -16.03 -19.24 -60.88
C VAL A 61 -14.81 -18.33 -60.65
N GLY A 62 -13.95 -18.30 -61.68
CA GLY A 62 -13.81 -17.09 -62.49
C GLY A 62 -12.59 -16.20 -62.25
N MET A 63 -11.52 -16.46 -63.03
CA MET A 63 -10.47 -15.50 -63.42
C MET A 63 -11.08 -14.22 -64.06
N VAL A 64 -10.41 -13.07 -64.12
CA VAL A 64 -9.46 -12.63 -65.18
C VAL A 64 -9.11 -11.15 -64.80
N SER A 65 -7.88 -10.61 -64.80
CA SER A 65 -6.98 -10.42 -65.96
C SER A 65 -5.62 -9.74 -65.66
N PHE A 66 -4.70 -9.92 -66.63
CA PHE A 66 -3.40 -9.25 -66.97
C PHE A 66 -2.13 -9.58 -66.15
N CYS A 67 -1.21 -10.45 -66.64
CA CYS A 67 -0.10 -10.26 -67.63
C CYS A 67 1.15 -9.56 -67.01
N HIS A 68 2.42 -9.95 -67.20
CA HIS A 68 3.08 -10.74 -68.25
C HIS A 68 4.48 -11.26 -67.79
N MET A 69 4.85 -12.44 -68.33
CA MET A 69 6.14 -13.14 -68.49
C MET A 69 7.50 -12.49 -68.12
N ARG A 70 8.40 -13.27 -67.47
CA ARG A 70 9.56 -13.93 -68.15
C ARG A 70 10.31 -14.98 -67.29
N MET A 71 10.47 -16.16 -67.91
CA MET A 71 11.41 -17.30 -67.77
C MET A 71 12.90 -16.91 -67.55
N LEU A 72 13.87 -17.64 -66.96
CA LEU A 72 14.30 -19.07 -66.79
C LEU A 72 15.51 -19.07 -65.76
N PRO A 73 16.33 -20.13 -65.52
CA PRO A 73 16.08 -21.39 -64.81
C PRO A 73 17.16 -21.74 -63.72
N SER A 74 17.03 -22.96 -63.16
CA SER A 74 18.08 -23.89 -62.66
C SER A 74 18.44 -23.95 -61.16
N LEU A 75 18.04 -25.10 -60.61
CA LEU A 75 18.38 -25.83 -59.37
C LEU A 75 19.87 -26.35 -59.39
N PRO A 76 20.47 -26.93 -58.30
CA PRO A 76 19.81 -27.88 -57.39
C PRO A 76 20.15 -27.90 -55.89
N ARG A 77 19.27 -28.65 -55.20
CA ARG A 77 19.24 -29.09 -53.80
C ARG A 77 20.37 -30.07 -53.47
N ILE A 78 20.80 -30.06 -52.20
CA ILE A 78 21.43 -31.22 -51.53
C ILE A 78 20.51 -31.71 -50.41
N THR A 79 20.23 -33.01 -50.45
CA THR A 79 19.38 -33.78 -49.53
C THR A 79 20.17 -34.38 -48.37
N ALA A 80 19.45 -34.58 -47.27
CA ALA A 80 19.87 -35.20 -46.01
C ALA A 80 20.16 -36.71 -46.10
N GLY A 81 20.86 -37.23 -45.08
CA GLY A 81 20.94 -38.65 -44.75
C GLY A 81 21.02 -38.88 -43.24
N LEU A 82 19.96 -39.48 -42.67
CA LEU A 82 19.91 -40.04 -41.31
C LEU A 82 20.59 -41.41 -41.27
N ARG A 83 21.20 -41.77 -40.12
CA ARG A 83 21.19 -43.16 -39.60
C ARG A 83 21.31 -43.20 -38.08
N THR A 84 20.48 -44.04 -37.48
CA THR A 84 20.38 -44.39 -36.07
C THR A 84 21.12 -45.70 -35.77
N ARG A 85 21.63 -45.88 -34.53
CA ARG A 85 21.49 -47.10 -33.70
C ARG A 85 22.31 -47.06 -32.39
N GLY A 86 21.67 -47.51 -31.31
CA GLY A 86 22.26 -48.45 -30.35
C GLY A 86 22.93 -47.87 -29.09
N GLY A 87 22.28 -48.04 -27.93
CA GLY A 87 22.82 -47.65 -26.63
C GLY A 87 23.62 -48.72 -25.90
N VAL A 88 24.28 -48.31 -24.81
CA VAL A 88 24.70 -49.14 -23.67
C VAL A 88 24.59 -48.29 -22.39
N ARG A 89 24.01 -48.89 -21.35
CA ARG A 89 23.95 -48.38 -19.97
C ARG A 89 25.29 -48.63 -19.27
N THR A 90 25.80 -47.65 -18.52
CA THR A 90 26.58 -47.90 -17.30
C THR A 90 26.34 -46.79 -16.29
N ALA A 91 25.97 -47.20 -15.08
CA ALA A 91 25.84 -46.37 -13.89
C ALA A 91 27.17 -46.41 -13.11
N VAL A 92 27.66 -45.28 -12.61
CA VAL A 92 28.56 -45.22 -11.45
C VAL A 92 28.28 -43.91 -10.67
N SER A 93 28.10 -44.07 -9.36
CA SER A 93 27.82 -43.08 -8.32
C SER A 93 28.96 -42.07 -8.05
N PRO A 94 28.69 -40.99 -7.29
CA PRO A 94 29.64 -39.90 -7.04
C PRO A 94 30.65 -40.26 -5.94
N VAL A 95 31.92 -39.93 -6.17
CA VAL A 95 32.99 -40.04 -5.16
C VAL A 95 32.96 -38.80 -4.27
N SER A 96 32.73 -39.05 -2.98
CA SER A 96 33.04 -38.14 -1.88
C SER A 96 34.54 -38.19 -1.56
N LEU A 97 35.19 -37.04 -1.42
CA LEU A 97 36.48 -36.95 -0.73
C LEU A 97 36.34 -36.02 0.48
N ARG A 98 36.33 -36.63 1.67
CA ARG A 98 36.71 -35.99 2.93
C ARG A 98 38.19 -36.27 3.15
N LEU A 99 38.97 -35.23 3.43
CA LEU A 99 40.24 -35.35 4.14
C LEU A 99 40.18 -34.45 5.37
N ARG A 100 40.30 -35.09 6.53
CA ARG A 100 40.63 -34.47 7.82
C ARG A 100 42.15 -34.38 7.90
N THR A 101 42.68 -33.24 8.33
CA THR A 101 43.88 -33.16 9.17
C THR A 101 43.74 -31.97 10.12
N THR A 102 44.25 -32.19 11.32
CA THR A 102 44.11 -31.43 12.56
C THR A 102 45.37 -30.61 12.89
N VAL A 103 45.22 -29.69 13.85
CA VAL A 103 46.24 -28.98 14.70
C VAL A 103 47.00 -27.85 13.96
N SER A 104 47.14 -26.61 14.43
CA SER A 104 47.43 -26.11 15.79
C SER A 104 47.08 -24.62 15.96
N ARG A 105 46.64 -24.23 17.17
CA ARG A 105 46.60 -22.85 17.70
C ARG A 105 47.96 -22.47 18.32
N PRO A 106 48.26 -21.17 18.48
CA PRO A 106 48.96 -20.71 19.66
C PRO A 106 48.05 -19.84 20.55
N ALA A 107 48.24 -20.03 21.85
CA ALA A 107 47.63 -19.30 22.94
C ALA A 107 48.44 -18.03 23.27
N CYS A 108 47.77 -17.01 23.78
CA CYS A 108 48.35 -16.12 24.79
C CYS A 108 47.28 -15.81 25.83
N PHE A 109 47.70 -15.85 27.09
CA PHE A 109 46.89 -15.94 28.30
C PHE A 109 47.31 -14.82 29.26
N ARG A 110 46.34 -14.42 30.10
CA ARG A 110 46.43 -13.72 31.42
C ARG A 110 46.25 -12.19 31.45
N PRO A 111 45.78 -11.62 32.58
CA PRO A 111 44.62 -12.06 33.39
C PRO A 111 43.72 -10.88 33.84
N LEU A 112 42.48 -11.20 34.27
CA LEU A 112 41.57 -10.33 35.01
C LEU A 112 42.05 -10.09 36.46
N PRO A 113 41.67 -8.95 37.07
CA PRO A 113 41.41 -8.90 38.50
C PRO A 113 39.91 -8.76 38.80
N THR A 114 39.48 -9.57 39.76
CA THR A 114 38.21 -9.54 40.48
C THR A 114 38.19 -8.42 41.53
N THR A 115 37.10 -7.65 41.63
CA THR A 115 36.52 -7.10 42.88
C THR A 115 35.06 -6.72 42.57
N ARG A 116 34.10 -7.46 43.14
CA ARG A 116 33.32 -7.18 44.37
C ARG A 116 32.22 -6.13 44.21
N GLU A 117 31.01 -6.60 44.51
CA GLU A 117 29.73 -5.91 44.57
C GLU A 117 29.77 -4.59 45.36
N THR A 118 28.95 -3.63 44.93
CA THR A 118 28.02 -2.92 45.82
C THR A 118 26.88 -2.33 44.99
N ALA A 119 25.66 -2.57 45.48
CA ALA A 119 24.42 -2.04 44.95
C ALA A 119 24.37 -0.51 45.11
N GLY A 120 23.82 0.19 44.11
CA GLY A 120 23.54 1.62 44.17
C GLY A 120 22.51 2.01 43.12
N ARG A 121 21.28 2.25 43.58
CA ARG A 121 20.13 2.73 42.79
C ARG A 121 20.49 3.96 41.93
N SER A 122 20.15 3.94 40.64
CA SER A 122 20.09 5.16 39.82
C SER A 122 18.64 5.50 39.51
N SER A 123 18.13 6.50 40.21
CA SER A 123 16.86 7.18 39.95
C SER A 123 16.97 8.05 38.70
N TRP A 124 16.15 7.80 37.68
CA TRP A 124 15.96 8.76 36.59
C TRP A 124 14.78 9.66 36.92
N ARG A 125 15.08 10.92 37.27
CA ARG A 125 14.08 11.97 37.56
C ARG A 125 13.49 12.49 36.26
N ALA A 126 12.18 12.70 36.32
CA ALA A 126 11.36 13.35 35.32
C ALA A 126 11.82 14.79 35.05
N PHE A 127 11.78 15.20 33.78
CA PHE A 127 11.87 16.60 33.38
C PHE A 127 10.57 17.32 33.80
N SER A 128 10.66 18.15 34.84
CA SER A 128 9.65 19.17 35.14
C SER A 128 10.19 20.53 34.73
N THR A 129 9.35 21.29 34.03
CA THR A 129 9.52 22.68 33.65
C THR A 129 9.64 23.59 34.87
N THR A 130 10.71 24.38 34.94
CA THR A 130 10.74 25.63 35.71
C THR A 130 11.91 26.50 35.25
N THR A 131 11.60 27.67 34.70
CA THR A 131 12.53 28.75 34.34
C THR A 131 12.91 29.55 35.60
N PRO A 132 14.19 29.95 35.75
CA PRO A 132 14.50 31.24 36.40
C PRO A 132 15.70 31.96 35.72
N PRO A 133 16.17 33.15 36.15
CA PRO A 133 16.26 34.33 35.30
C PRO A 133 17.68 34.66 34.79
N ILE A 134 17.71 35.63 33.89
CA ILE A 134 18.86 36.27 33.26
C ILE A 134 19.78 36.91 34.31
N ASP A 135 21.09 36.63 34.22
CA ASP A 135 22.14 37.59 34.56
C ASP A 135 23.44 37.31 33.79
N GLY A 136 24.09 38.40 33.39
CA GLY A 136 25.23 38.41 32.45
C GLY A 136 26.57 38.02 33.06
N GLY A 137 27.43 37.47 32.21
CA GLY A 137 28.83 37.19 32.51
C GLY A 137 29.53 36.52 31.33
N SER A 138 30.27 37.30 30.56
CA SER A 138 31.09 36.87 29.44
C SER A 138 32.30 36.05 29.91
N SER A 139 32.39 34.78 29.50
CA SER A 139 33.66 34.06 29.42
C SER A 139 33.68 33.19 28.16
N GLU A 140 34.49 33.57 27.19
CA GLU A 140 34.74 32.81 25.97
C GLU A 140 35.39 31.45 26.30
N THR A 141 34.58 30.39 26.24
CA THR A 141 35.08 29.02 26.11
C THR A 141 34.99 28.60 24.65
N LYS A 142 36.14 28.31 24.04
CA LYS A 142 36.26 27.77 22.68
C LYS A 142 35.35 26.54 22.51
N PRO A 143 34.57 26.40 21.42
CA PRO A 143 33.82 25.19 21.18
C PRO A 143 34.80 24.05 20.90
N SER A 144 34.67 22.95 21.63
CA SER A 144 35.23 21.66 21.24
C SER A 144 34.68 21.30 19.87
N GLU A 145 35.58 21.02 18.92
CA GLU A 145 35.25 20.52 17.58
C GLU A 145 34.38 19.27 17.70
N GLY A 146 33.07 19.45 17.50
CA GLY A 146 32.16 18.35 17.28
C GLY A 146 32.55 17.69 15.96
N VAL A 147 32.75 16.37 16.01
CA VAL A 147 32.87 15.53 14.81
C VAL A 147 31.67 15.85 13.91
N SER A 148 31.89 16.57 12.81
CA SER A 148 30.85 16.80 11.82
C SER A 148 30.47 15.44 11.24
N GLN A 149 29.31 14.91 11.60
CA GLN A 149 28.72 13.83 10.82
C GLN A 149 28.54 14.40 9.41
N ALA A 150 29.27 13.86 8.43
CA ALA A 150 29.06 14.22 7.05
C ALA A 150 27.57 13.99 6.74
N GLU A 151 26.88 15.04 6.25
CA GLU A 151 25.46 14.92 5.91
C GLU A 151 25.29 13.77 4.91
N LYS A 152 24.52 12.76 5.31
CA LYS A 152 24.26 11.59 4.48
C LYS A 152 23.47 12.04 3.25
N SER A 153 23.85 11.53 2.08
CA SER A 153 23.09 11.81 0.85
C SER A 153 21.68 11.21 0.91
N ALA A 154 20.78 11.73 0.09
CA ALA A 154 19.41 11.23 0.00
C ALA A 154 19.35 9.73 -0.35
N TYR A 155 20.25 9.26 -1.24
CA TYR A 155 20.34 7.84 -1.59
C TYR A 155 20.74 6.99 -0.38
N ASP A 156 21.75 7.43 0.36
CA ASP A 156 22.27 6.65 1.49
C ASP A 156 21.26 6.62 2.64
N VAL A 157 20.50 7.71 2.85
CA VAL A 157 19.34 7.74 3.78
C VAL A 157 18.27 6.71 3.38
N LEU A 158 17.87 6.67 2.10
CA LEU A 158 16.89 5.69 1.63
C LEU A 158 17.41 4.25 1.73
N GLN A 159 18.69 4.04 1.43
CA GLN A 159 19.32 2.72 1.48
C GLN A 159 19.42 2.21 2.92
N GLU A 160 19.90 3.03 3.85
CA GLU A 160 20.07 2.67 5.26
C GLU A 160 18.73 2.36 5.95
N ARG A 161 17.67 3.10 5.59
CA ARG A 161 16.30 2.85 6.08
C ARG A 161 15.62 1.66 5.42
N GLY A 162 16.20 1.11 4.36
CA GLY A 162 15.67 -0.07 3.66
C GLY A 162 14.54 0.24 2.68
N PHE A 163 14.46 1.46 2.15
CA PHE A 163 13.49 1.81 1.12
C PHE A 163 13.84 1.19 -0.24
N ILE A 164 15.11 0.99 -0.56
CA ILE A 164 15.52 0.64 -1.93
C ILE A 164 15.40 -0.87 -2.18
N LYS A 165 14.62 -1.25 -3.19
CA LYS A 165 14.49 -2.63 -3.70
C LYS A 165 15.26 -2.83 -4.99
N GLU A 166 14.98 -2.01 -6.00
CA GLU A 166 15.67 -1.99 -7.29
C GLU A 166 15.85 -0.54 -7.75
N ASN A 167 16.91 -0.26 -8.50
CA ASN A 167 17.10 1.03 -9.15
C ASN A 167 17.92 0.90 -10.44
N THR A 168 17.77 1.87 -11.33
CA THR A 168 18.63 1.97 -12.52
C THR A 168 20.02 2.49 -12.14
N GLU A 169 21.06 2.03 -12.84
CA GLU A 169 22.48 2.27 -12.54
C GLU A 169 22.87 3.73 -12.24
N GLY A 170 22.27 4.71 -12.91
CA GLY A 170 22.57 6.13 -12.72
C GLY A 170 21.97 6.78 -11.45
N VAL A 171 20.99 6.13 -10.80
CA VAL A 171 20.22 6.72 -9.69
C VAL A 171 21.04 6.96 -8.42
N PRO A 172 21.92 6.04 -7.97
CA PRO A 172 22.78 6.30 -6.82
C PRO A 172 23.62 7.58 -6.99
N ASN A 173 24.21 7.77 -8.17
CA ASN A 173 24.99 8.96 -8.46
C ASN A 173 24.12 10.21 -8.65
N MET A 174 22.91 10.06 -9.17
CA MET A 174 21.94 11.16 -9.32
C MET A 174 21.53 11.73 -7.96
N LEU A 175 21.24 10.87 -6.98
CA LEU A 175 20.76 11.25 -5.65
C LEU A 175 21.88 11.53 -4.63
N ARG A 176 23.13 11.17 -4.95
CA ARG A 176 24.32 11.57 -4.17
C ARG A 176 24.86 12.95 -4.52
N LYS A 177 24.50 13.49 -5.68
CA LYS A 177 24.90 14.83 -6.10
C LYS A 177 24.07 15.87 -5.35
N GLU A 178 24.69 17.01 -5.05
CA GLU A 178 24.05 18.13 -4.33
C GLU A 178 22.98 18.87 -5.16
N ALA A 179 22.90 18.62 -6.47
CA ALA A 179 21.90 19.26 -7.32
C ALA A 179 20.49 18.66 -7.07
N PRO A 180 19.46 19.50 -6.85
CA PRO A 180 18.08 19.03 -6.75
C PRO A 180 17.65 18.21 -7.96
N VAL A 181 16.94 17.12 -7.69
CA VAL A 181 16.40 16.22 -8.70
C VAL A 181 14.89 16.31 -8.61
N SER A 182 14.21 16.62 -9.70
CA SER A 182 12.75 16.50 -9.77
C SER A 182 12.40 15.02 -9.93
N PHE A 183 11.54 14.51 -9.05
CA PHE A 183 11.11 13.12 -9.04
C PHE A 183 9.61 13.00 -8.82
N TYR A 184 9.00 11.89 -9.22
CA TYR A 184 7.55 11.72 -9.06
C TYR A 184 7.12 10.34 -8.55
N VAL A 185 5.93 10.34 -7.94
CA VAL A 185 5.15 9.15 -7.60
C VAL A 185 3.73 9.33 -8.13
N GLY A 186 3.19 8.28 -8.74
CA GLY A 186 1.78 8.23 -9.17
C GLY A 186 0.86 7.68 -8.08
N PHE A 187 -0.26 8.36 -7.85
CA PHE A 187 -1.33 7.93 -6.95
C PHE A 187 -2.66 7.86 -7.69
N ASP A 188 -3.18 6.65 -7.89
CA ASP A 188 -4.49 6.43 -8.48
C ASP A 188 -5.62 6.72 -7.46
N PRO A 189 -6.62 7.56 -7.79
CA PRO A 189 -7.71 7.93 -6.90
C PRO A 189 -8.81 6.86 -6.79
N THR A 190 -8.43 5.67 -6.32
CA THR A 190 -9.33 4.50 -6.19
C THR A 190 -10.27 4.54 -4.98
N ALA A 191 -9.96 5.39 -4.00
CA ALA A 191 -10.75 5.60 -2.80
C ALA A 191 -10.54 7.04 -2.32
N ASP A 192 -11.42 7.52 -1.44
CA ASP A 192 -11.35 8.86 -0.85
C ASP A 192 -10.25 9.03 0.22
N SER A 193 -9.53 7.96 0.52
CA SER A 193 -8.41 7.94 1.44
C SER A 193 -7.35 6.98 0.93
N LEU A 194 -6.08 7.31 1.17
CA LEU A 194 -5.00 6.36 1.15
C LEU A 194 -5.06 5.45 2.39
N HIS A 195 -4.27 4.39 2.38
CA HIS A 195 -4.14 3.43 3.48
C HIS A 195 -2.67 3.21 3.81
N VAL A 196 -2.37 2.48 4.89
CA VAL A 196 -0.98 2.18 5.34
C VAL A 196 -0.07 1.65 4.22
N GLY A 197 -0.60 0.89 3.25
CA GLY A 197 0.19 0.42 2.10
C GLY A 197 0.76 1.54 1.20
N SER A 198 0.21 2.75 1.27
CA SER A 198 0.66 3.94 0.53
C SER A 198 1.71 4.74 1.31
N LEU A 199 2.02 4.37 2.55
CA LEU A 199 2.94 5.15 3.38
C LEU A 199 4.39 5.05 2.94
N VAL A 200 4.84 3.90 2.42
CA VAL A 200 6.22 3.77 1.93
C VAL A 200 6.58 4.78 0.86
N PRO A 201 5.81 4.92 -0.24
CA PRO A 201 6.12 5.95 -1.21
C PRO A 201 6.06 7.35 -0.59
N LEU A 202 5.06 7.66 0.26
CA LEU A 202 4.95 8.97 0.91
C LEU A 202 6.14 9.30 1.82
N MET A 203 6.60 8.35 2.63
CA MET A 203 7.77 8.50 3.49
C MET A 203 9.05 8.66 2.67
N ALA A 204 9.21 7.89 1.59
CA ALA A 204 10.34 8.04 0.68
C ALA A 204 10.34 9.41 -0.01
N MET A 205 9.19 9.90 -0.47
CA MET A 205 9.05 11.26 -1.01
C MET A 205 9.45 12.31 0.02
N SER A 206 9.01 12.17 1.27
CA SER A 206 9.35 13.09 2.36
C SER A 206 10.85 13.09 2.66
N HIS A 207 11.49 11.92 2.71
CA HIS A 207 12.95 11.82 2.89
C HIS A 207 13.71 12.47 1.75
N LEU A 208 13.32 12.25 0.49
CA LEU A 208 13.95 12.90 -0.66
C LEU A 208 13.76 14.42 -0.63
N GLN A 209 12.56 14.91 -0.27
CA GLN A 209 12.31 16.35 -0.18
C GLN A 209 13.10 17.01 0.95
N LYS A 210 13.21 16.36 2.11
CA LYS A 210 14.05 16.84 3.22
C LYS A 210 15.55 16.91 2.87
N ASN A 211 15.99 16.16 1.85
CA ASN A 211 17.34 16.22 1.29
C ASN A 211 17.44 17.14 0.05
N GLY A 212 16.47 18.05 -0.15
CA GLY A 212 16.55 19.10 -1.17
C GLY A 212 16.08 18.71 -2.58
N HIS A 213 15.58 17.49 -2.77
CA HIS A 213 14.99 17.07 -4.04
C HIS A 213 13.53 17.55 -4.17
N LYS A 214 13.01 17.61 -5.40
CA LYS A 214 11.70 18.23 -5.69
C LYS A 214 10.65 17.16 -6.02
N PRO A 215 9.74 16.81 -5.08
CA PRO A 215 8.66 15.86 -5.35
C PRO A 215 7.61 16.43 -6.30
N ILE A 216 7.12 15.54 -7.15
CA ILE A 216 5.92 15.71 -7.97
C ILE A 216 4.95 14.60 -7.55
N ALA A 217 3.86 14.96 -6.89
CA ALA A 217 2.76 14.05 -6.62
C ALA A 217 1.83 14.03 -7.83
N LEU A 218 1.95 12.99 -8.66
CA LEU A 218 1.04 12.79 -9.79
C LEU A 218 -0.21 12.10 -9.29
N VAL A 219 -1.36 12.73 -9.44
CA VAL A 219 -2.65 12.06 -9.22
C VAL A 219 -3.24 11.60 -10.55
N GLY A 220 -3.69 10.36 -10.55
CA GLY A 220 -4.19 9.67 -11.72
C GLY A 220 -5.65 9.98 -12.02
N GLY A 221 -6.03 11.23 -12.27
CA GLY A 221 -7.42 11.56 -12.61
C GLY A 221 -7.86 10.91 -13.94
N GLY A 222 -6.99 10.95 -14.95
CA GLY A 222 -7.21 10.28 -16.24
C GLY A 222 -7.00 8.77 -16.16
N THR A 223 -5.89 8.31 -15.55
CA THR A 223 -5.62 6.86 -15.39
C THR A 223 -6.61 6.17 -14.46
N GLY A 224 -7.18 6.89 -13.49
CA GLY A 224 -8.22 6.42 -12.58
C GLY A 224 -9.54 6.07 -13.28
N MET A 225 -9.80 6.66 -14.46
CA MET A 225 -10.93 6.30 -15.32
C MET A 225 -10.74 4.96 -16.05
N ILE A 226 -9.53 4.39 -16.02
CA ILE A 226 -9.14 3.18 -16.77
C ILE A 226 -8.84 2.04 -15.80
N GLY A 227 -7.99 2.33 -14.81
CA GLY A 227 -7.60 1.42 -13.72
C GLY A 227 -6.35 0.59 -14.00
N ASP A 228 -5.37 0.66 -13.09
CA ASP A 228 -4.14 -0.19 -13.15
C ASP A 228 -4.45 -1.67 -12.88
N PRO A 229 -4.08 -2.59 -13.80
CA PRO A 229 -4.16 -4.04 -13.59
C PRO A 229 -3.00 -4.62 -12.75
N SER A 230 -1.93 -3.86 -12.48
CA SER A 230 -0.72 -4.35 -11.82
C SER A 230 -1.00 -4.82 -10.39
N GLY A 231 -0.59 -6.06 -10.08
CA GLY A 231 -0.75 -6.65 -8.75
C GLY A 231 -2.20 -6.99 -8.34
N LYS A 232 -3.17 -6.93 -9.27
CA LYS A 232 -4.60 -7.20 -9.02
C LYS A 232 -5.10 -8.44 -9.78
N GLU A 233 -6.04 -9.15 -9.15
CA GLU A 233 -6.62 -10.38 -9.69
C GLU A 233 -7.92 -10.15 -10.47
N GLU A 234 -8.67 -9.10 -10.13
CA GLU A 234 -9.98 -8.76 -10.69
C GLU A 234 -9.94 -7.40 -11.41
N ALA A 235 -10.83 -7.23 -12.40
CA ALA A 235 -11.03 -5.94 -13.07
C ALA A 235 -11.58 -4.90 -12.09
N ARG A 236 -11.16 -3.63 -12.23
CA ARG A 236 -11.69 -2.54 -11.41
C ARG A 236 -13.10 -2.16 -11.86
N GLN A 237 -13.95 -1.81 -10.91
CA GLN A 237 -15.20 -1.13 -11.21
C GLN A 237 -14.92 0.31 -11.68
N MET A 238 -15.60 0.73 -12.73
CA MET A 238 -15.50 2.09 -13.26
C MET A 238 -16.14 3.08 -12.29
N MET A 239 -15.39 4.11 -11.90
CA MET A 239 -15.88 5.18 -11.02
C MET A 239 -16.47 6.32 -11.85
N THR A 240 -17.41 7.05 -11.26
CA THR A 240 -17.90 8.30 -11.86
C THR A 240 -16.85 9.40 -11.72
N THR A 241 -16.91 10.41 -12.59
CA THR A 241 -16.04 11.60 -12.53
C THR A 241 -16.13 12.28 -11.17
N ASP A 242 -17.33 12.39 -10.61
CA ASP A 242 -17.57 13.02 -9.30
C ASP A 242 -16.91 12.22 -8.16
N THR A 243 -16.94 10.89 -8.26
CA THR A 243 -16.24 10.03 -7.29
C THR A 243 -14.73 10.17 -7.41
N ILE A 244 -14.20 10.24 -8.64
CA ILE A 244 -12.77 10.46 -8.88
C ILE A 244 -12.34 11.80 -8.29
N GLU A 245 -13.11 12.87 -8.51
CA GLU A 245 -12.79 14.20 -7.99
C GLU A 245 -12.81 14.24 -6.45
N LYS A 246 -13.84 13.66 -5.82
CA LYS A 246 -13.87 13.48 -4.36
C LYS A 246 -12.64 12.72 -3.87
N ASN A 247 -12.26 11.65 -4.57
CA ASN A 247 -11.13 10.84 -4.19
C ASN A 247 -9.80 11.59 -4.29
N LYS A 248 -9.63 12.37 -5.36
CA LYS A 248 -8.46 13.24 -5.55
C LYS A 248 -8.29 14.22 -4.39
N GLN A 249 -9.37 14.86 -3.95
CA GLN A 249 -9.33 15.83 -2.86
C GLN A 249 -8.92 15.18 -1.53
N GLY A 250 -9.48 14.01 -1.21
CA GLY A 250 -9.08 13.27 0.00
C GLY A 250 -7.62 12.81 -0.03
N ILE A 251 -7.13 12.36 -1.19
CA ILE A 251 -5.73 11.98 -1.39
C ILE A 251 -4.81 13.20 -1.27
N ARG A 252 -5.17 14.34 -1.87
CA ARG A 252 -4.41 15.59 -1.78
C ARG A 252 -4.14 15.98 -0.32
N ALA A 253 -5.21 16.06 0.47
CA ALA A 253 -5.14 16.45 1.87
C ALA A 253 -4.25 15.52 2.71
N GLN A 254 -4.07 14.27 2.29
CA GLN A 254 -3.20 13.31 2.95
C GLN A 254 -1.75 13.43 2.48
N ILE A 255 -1.51 13.65 1.18
CA ILE A 255 -0.17 13.86 0.61
C ILE A 255 0.48 15.12 1.22
N GLU A 256 -0.28 16.20 1.38
CA GLU A 256 0.17 17.48 1.97
C GLU A 256 0.70 17.33 3.42
N LYS A 257 0.39 16.23 4.11
CA LYS A 257 0.96 15.93 5.43
C LYS A 257 2.40 15.41 5.39
N PHE A 258 2.83 14.89 4.24
CA PHE A 258 4.15 14.27 4.06
C PHE A 258 5.14 15.15 3.30
N ILE A 259 4.62 15.93 2.35
CA ILE A 259 5.43 16.76 1.46
C ILE A 259 4.89 18.19 1.41
N ASP A 260 5.80 19.14 1.31
CA ASP A 260 5.52 20.55 1.11
C ASP A 260 5.23 20.80 -0.38
N LEU A 261 3.98 21.15 -0.70
CA LEU A 261 3.49 21.37 -2.07
C LEU A 261 3.53 22.86 -2.50
N ASN A 262 4.37 23.67 -1.87
CA ASN A 262 4.63 25.02 -2.37
C ASN A 262 5.49 24.94 -3.65
N ASP A 263 5.14 25.71 -4.68
CA ASP A 263 5.68 25.60 -6.05
C ASP A 263 7.23 25.54 -6.15
N ASP A 264 7.94 26.16 -5.21
CA ASP A 264 9.41 26.14 -5.16
C ASP A 264 9.99 24.80 -4.68
N LYS A 265 9.24 24.07 -3.85
CA LYS A 265 9.65 22.87 -3.11
C LYS A 265 9.02 21.57 -3.59
N GLY A 266 7.81 21.61 -4.14
CA GLY A 266 7.09 20.43 -4.57
C GLY A 266 5.76 20.79 -5.22
N ILE A 267 5.27 19.94 -6.12
CA ILE A 267 4.03 20.19 -6.83
C ILE A 267 3.16 18.95 -6.85
N MET A 268 1.85 19.16 -7.00
CA MET A 268 0.89 18.10 -7.24
C MET A 268 0.14 18.41 -8.52
N VAL A 269 0.08 17.43 -9.42
CA VAL A 269 -0.43 17.56 -10.78
C VAL A 269 -1.40 16.41 -11.08
N ASP A 270 -2.31 16.61 -12.03
CA ASP A 270 -3.28 15.60 -12.45
C ASP A 270 -3.00 15.18 -13.90
N ASN A 271 -2.83 13.88 -14.16
CA ASN A 271 -2.64 13.43 -15.55
C ASN A 271 -3.88 13.62 -16.43
N ALA A 272 -5.05 13.90 -15.85
CA ALA A 272 -6.22 14.34 -16.62
C ALA A 272 -5.90 15.58 -17.50
N ASP A 273 -4.98 16.45 -17.07
CA ASP A 273 -4.61 17.69 -17.76
C ASP A 273 -4.02 17.45 -19.16
N TRP A 274 -3.35 16.32 -19.38
CA TRP A 274 -2.83 15.94 -20.70
C TRP A 274 -3.54 14.75 -21.33
N LEU A 275 -4.13 13.85 -20.53
CA LEU A 275 -4.82 12.67 -21.05
C LEU A 275 -6.20 12.97 -21.61
N LEU A 276 -7.00 13.86 -21.01
CA LEU A 276 -8.38 14.10 -21.47
C LEU A 276 -8.45 14.88 -22.78
N GLY A 277 -7.45 15.72 -23.06
CA GLY A 277 -7.33 16.43 -24.34
C GLY A 277 -6.68 15.59 -25.45
N MET A 278 -6.20 14.39 -25.13
CA MET A 278 -5.43 13.58 -26.05
C MET A 278 -6.31 12.98 -27.14
N LYS A 279 -5.93 13.21 -28.40
CA LYS A 279 -6.58 12.57 -29.55
C LYS A 279 -6.01 11.18 -29.74
N TYR A 280 -6.89 10.18 -29.69
CA TYR A 280 -6.50 8.76 -29.78
C TYR A 280 -5.65 8.43 -31.01
N ILE A 281 -6.02 8.94 -32.19
CA ILE A 281 -5.26 8.68 -33.43
C ILE A 281 -3.88 9.31 -33.40
N ASP A 282 -3.76 10.53 -32.88
CA ASP A 282 -2.47 11.21 -32.76
C ASP A 282 -1.56 10.46 -31.79
N PHE A 283 -2.13 10.00 -30.66
CA PHE A 283 -1.42 9.16 -29.70
C PHE A 283 -0.88 7.87 -30.33
N LEU A 284 -1.72 7.13 -31.06
CA LEU A 284 -1.29 5.89 -31.71
C LEU A 284 -0.19 6.12 -32.75
N ARG A 285 -0.28 7.22 -33.53
CA ARG A 285 0.69 7.56 -34.56
C ARG A 285 2.04 7.95 -33.97
N GLU A 286 2.02 8.77 -32.92
CA GLU A 286 3.24 9.32 -32.33
C GLU A 286 3.90 8.32 -31.37
N TYR A 287 3.12 7.69 -30.50
CA TYR A 287 3.65 6.87 -29.41
C TYR A 287 3.41 5.38 -29.63
N GLY A 288 2.29 4.98 -30.24
CA GLY A 288 1.88 3.57 -30.36
C GLY A 288 2.93 2.67 -31.01
N SER A 289 3.65 3.17 -32.03
CA SER A 289 4.73 2.42 -32.70
C SER A 289 5.97 2.16 -31.85
N LEU A 290 6.14 2.88 -30.74
CA LEU A 290 7.26 2.73 -29.81
C LEU A 290 7.06 1.55 -28.85
N PHE A 291 5.83 1.07 -28.71
CA PHE A 291 5.46 -0.03 -27.82
C PHE A 291 5.29 -1.34 -28.59
N SER A 292 6.12 -2.33 -28.26
CA SER A 292 5.96 -3.68 -28.80
C SER A 292 4.93 -4.47 -27.99
N VAL A 293 3.86 -4.91 -28.64
CA VAL A 293 2.84 -5.80 -28.04
C VAL A 293 3.50 -7.06 -27.48
N ASN A 294 4.45 -7.67 -28.20
CA ASN A 294 5.17 -8.86 -27.73
C ASN A 294 5.87 -8.60 -26.39
N VAL A 295 6.55 -7.45 -26.25
CA VAL A 295 7.23 -7.07 -25.01
C VAL A 295 6.22 -6.84 -23.89
N MET A 296 5.14 -6.09 -24.16
CA MET A 296 4.11 -5.82 -23.17
C MET A 296 3.49 -7.10 -22.59
N LEU A 297 3.24 -8.10 -23.44
CA LEU A 297 2.70 -9.41 -23.03
C LEU A 297 3.65 -10.21 -22.13
N THR A 298 4.97 -9.96 -22.20
CA THR A 298 5.94 -10.65 -21.33
C THR A 298 5.99 -10.11 -19.90
N LYS A 299 5.47 -8.89 -19.65
CA LYS A 299 5.49 -8.28 -18.32
C LYS A 299 4.70 -9.14 -17.34
N ALA A 300 5.27 -9.39 -16.16
CA ALA A 300 4.70 -10.31 -15.18
C ALA A 300 3.27 -9.93 -14.76
N SER A 301 3.00 -8.63 -14.56
CA SER A 301 1.67 -8.09 -14.24
C SER A 301 0.63 -8.39 -15.33
N VAL A 302 1.03 -8.27 -16.59
CA VAL A 302 0.16 -8.52 -17.74
C VAL A 302 -0.07 -10.00 -17.94
N LYS A 303 0.99 -10.80 -17.91
CA LYS A 303 0.92 -12.25 -18.10
C LYS A 303 -0.03 -12.90 -17.09
N SER A 304 0.07 -12.55 -15.81
CA SER A 304 -0.79 -13.11 -14.77
C SER A 304 -2.27 -12.75 -14.94
N ARG A 305 -2.57 -11.59 -15.51
CA ARG A 305 -3.94 -11.09 -15.70
C ARG A 305 -4.55 -11.55 -17.03
N LEU A 306 -3.73 -11.74 -18.07
CA LEU A 306 -4.15 -12.28 -19.36
C LEU A 306 -4.79 -13.67 -19.22
N ASP A 307 -4.20 -14.53 -18.40
CA ASP A 307 -4.72 -15.89 -18.15
C ASP A 307 -6.14 -15.88 -17.57
N ARG A 308 -6.58 -14.76 -16.99
CA ARG A 308 -7.91 -14.55 -16.39
C ARG A 308 -8.80 -13.59 -17.20
N GLY A 309 -8.36 -13.21 -18.39
CA GLY A 309 -9.04 -12.24 -19.26
C GLY A 309 -8.73 -10.80 -18.88
N MET A 310 -7.99 -10.10 -19.75
CA MET A 310 -7.65 -8.68 -19.63
C MET A 310 -8.37 -7.88 -20.71
N SER A 311 -8.98 -6.75 -20.35
CA SER A 311 -9.59 -5.83 -21.31
C SER A 311 -8.54 -5.01 -22.07
N PHE A 312 -8.90 -4.53 -23.26
CA PHE A 312 -8.06 -3.57 -23.98
C PHE A 312 -7.79 -2.30 -23.16
N LEU A 313 -8.76 -1.89 -22.33
CA LEU A 313 -8.65 -0.74 -21.43
C LEU A 313 -7.50 -0.92 -20.43
N GLU A 314 -7.50 -2.04 -19.70
CA GLU A 314 -6.42 -2.41 -18.75
C GLU A 314 -5.06 -2.55 -19.45
N PHE A 315 -5.04 -3.11 -20.67
CA PHE A 315 -3.81 -3.29 -21.43
C PHE A 315 -3.14 -1.96 -21.82
N ASN A 316 -3.95 -0.92 -22.11
CA ASN A 316 -3.44 0.41 -22.46
C ASN A 316 -2.88 1.19 -21.26
N TYR A 317 -3.15 0.78 -20.02
CA TYR A 317 -2.67 1.47 -18.82
C TYR A 317 -1.15 1.71 -18.84
N GLN A 318 -0.37 0.73 -19.33
CA GLN A 318 1.09 0.85 -19.40
C GLN A 318 1.58 1.94 -20.33
N LEU A 319 0.84 2.18 -21.42
CA LEU A 319 1.18 3.22 -22.39
C LEU A 319 0.94 4.59 -21.77
N LEU A 320 -0.15 4.74 -21.02
CA LEU A 320 -0.52 5.99 -20.37
C LEU A 320 0.45 6.33 -19.23
N GLN A 321 0.82 5.36 -18.39
CA GLN A 321 1.81 5.59 -17.34
C GLN A 321 3.19 5.93 -17.91
N ALA A 322 3.59 5.30 -19.04
CA ALA A 322 4.84 5.66 -19.72
C ALA A 322 4.77 7.09 -20.30
N TYR A 323 3.62 7.47 -20.86
CA TYR A 323 3.37 8.81 -21.35
C TYR A 323 3.38 9.87 -20.24
N ASP A 324 2.87 9.55 -19.04
CA ASP A 324 2.97 10.43 -17.87
C ASP A 324 4.43 10.78 -17.55
N TYR A 325 5.36 9.82 -17.62
CA TYR A 325 6.78 10.12 -17.39
C TYR A 325 7.32 11.08 -18.46
N LEU A 326 6.97 10.88 -19.73
CA LEU A 326 7.36 11.79 -20.81
C LEU A 326 6.83 13.21 -20.60
N GLU A 327 5.55 13.36 -20.26
CA GLU A 327 4.94 14.68 -20.01
C GLU A 327 5.55 15.36 -18.79
N LEU A 328 5.79 14.61 -17.70
CA LEU A 328 6.44 15.15 -16.51
C LEU A 328 7.89 15.56 -16.77
N TYR A 329 8.61 14.82 -17.62
CA TYR A 329 9.92 15.22 -18.10
C TYR A 329 9.85 16.53 -18.89
N ARG A 330 8.96 16.62 -19.88
CA ARG A 330 8.80 17.80 -20.75
C ARG A 330 8.38 19.06 -19.99
N ARG A 331 7.42 18.93 -19.06
CA ARG A 331 6.80 20.06 -18.36
C ARG A 331 7.60 20.53 -17.15
N TYR A 332 8.17 19.60 -16.40
CA TYR A 332 8.74 19.87 -15.07
C TYR A 332 10.20 19.40 -14.93
N GLY A 333 10.80 18.89 -16.01
CA GLY A 333 12.16 18.36 -15.99
C GLY A 333 12.30 17.15 -15.06
N CYS A 334 11.23 16.36 -14.86
CA CYS A 334 11.24 15.20 -13.98
C CYS A 334 12.25 14.14 -14.44
N ARG A 335 13.21 13.76 -13.59
CA ARG A 335 14.31 12.85 -13.94
C ARG A 335 14.27 11.50 -13.24
N LEU A 336 13.38 11.31 -12.29
CA LEU A 336 13.29 10.08 -11.50
C LEU A 336 11.83 9.71 -11.22
N GLN A 337 11.44 8.48 -11.52
CA GLN A 337 10.19 7.91 -11.05
C GLN A 337 10.48 6.96 -9.90
N ILE A 338 9.73 7.11 -8.80
CA ILE A 338 9.81 6.18 -7.67
C ILE A 338 8.45 5.52 -7.42
N GLY A 339 8.43 4.27 -6.96
CA GLY A 339 7.18 3.52 -6.79
C GLY A 339 7.35 2.14 -6.16
N GLY A 340 6.26 1.38 -6.03
CA GLY A 340 6.33 0.00 -5.56
C GLY A 340 7.04 -0.93 -6.55
N ASP A 341 7.64 -2.02 -6.07
CA ASP A 341 8.31 -3.04 -6.90
C ASP A 341 7.40 -3.64 -7.99
N ASP A 342 6.10 -3.71 -7.71
CA ASP A 342 5.08 -4.17 -8.66
C ASP A 342 4.92 -3.24 -9.89
N GLN A 343 5.42 -2.01 -9.81
CA GLN A 343 5.36 -0.99 -10.87
C GLN A 343 6.59 -0.97 -11.78
N TRP A 344 7.64 -1.75 -11.47
CA TRP A 344 8.92 -1.72 -12.19
C TRP A 344 8.76 -1.76 -13.72
N GLY A 345 7.96 -2.70 -14.22
CA GLY A 345 7.74 -2.87 -15.66
C GLY A 345 7.04 -1.69 -16.34
N ASN A 346 6.24 -0.90 -15.62
CA ASN A 346 5.61 0.30 -16.17
C ASN A 346 6.58 1.49 -16.11
N ILE A 347 7.33 1.63 -15.02
CA ILE A 347 8.35 2.67 -14.85
C ILE A 347 9.42 2.58 -15.95
N VAL A 348 9.94 1.36 -16.19
CA VAL A 348 10.93 1.11 -17.27
C VAL A 348 10.36 1.46 -18.65
N GLY A 349 9.05 1.26 -18.86
CA GLY A 349 8.37 1.70 -20.08
C GLY A 349 8.43 3.21 -20.28
N GLY A 350 8.26 3.99 -19.20
CA GLY A 350 8.42 5.44 -19.23
C GLY A 350 9.86 5.88 -19.51
N ILE A 351 10.85 5.22 -18.89
CA ILE A 351 12.28 5.49 -19.17
C ILE A 351 12.59 5.28 -20.65
N ASP A 352 12.17 4.15 -21.23
CA ASP A 352 12.44 3.85 -22.63
C ASP A 352 11.75 4.85 -23.57
N LEU A 353 10.53 5.29 -23.22
CA LEU A 353 9.81 6.30 -24.00
C LEU A 353 10.55 7.65 -24.01
N VAL A 354 10.95 8.15 -22.83
CA VAL A 354 11.74 9.39 -22.70
C VAL A 354 13.05 9.28 -23.48
N ARG A 355 13.76 8.15 -23.36
CA ARG A 355 15.01 7.93 -24.07
C ARG A 355 14.84 7.98 -25.59
N ARG A 356 13.80 7.35 -26.13
CA ARG A 356 13.57 7.30 -27.59
C ARG A 356 13.17 8.65 -28.18
N LEU A 357 12.33 9.42 -27.47
CA LEU A 357 11.79 10.67 -27.99
C LEU A 357 12.66 11.88 -27.67
N GLU A 358 13.19 11.95 -26.45
CA GLU A 358 13.93 13.12 -25.97
C GLU A 358 15.46 12.90 -26.03
N GLN A 359 15.92 11.66 -26.21
CA GLN A 359 17.35 11.30 -26.15
C GLN A 359 17.99 11.67 -24.81
N LYS A 360 17.24 11.43 -23.73
CA LYS A 360 17.60 11.81 -22.35
C LYS A 360 17.53 10.61 -21.43
N GLU A 361 18.43 10.59 -20.46
CA GLU A 361 18.47 9.59 -19.41
C GLU A 361 17.71 10.06 -18.17
N VAL A 362 16.75 9.23 -17.78
CA VAL A 362 15.95 9.38 -16.57
C VAL A 362 15.97 8.07 -15.78
N GLY A 363 15.75 8.12 -14.48
CA GLY A 363 15.97 7.00 -13.56
C GLY A 363 14.70 6.35 -13.05
N ALA A 364 14.86 5.17 -12.46
CA ALA A 364 13.82 4.48 -11.69
C ALA A 364 14.37 4.01 -10.36
N LEU A 365 13.54 4.05 -9.33
CA LEU A 365 13.80 3.44 -8.03
C LEU A 365 12.51 2.81 -7.50
N THR A 366 12.56 1.56 -7.09
CA THR A 366 11.42 0.88 -6.47
C THR A 366 11.63 0.59 -5.01
N PHE A 367 10.51 0.50 -4.29
CA PHE A 367 10.46 0.12 -2.90
C PHE A 367 9.95 -1.32 -2.73
N PRO A 368 10.41 -2.05 -1.70
CA PRO A 368 9.97 -3.42 -1.48
C PRO A 368 8.48 -3.47 -1.20
N LEU A 369 7.79 -4.46 -1.78
CA LEU A 369 6.42 -4.76 -1.41
C LEU A 369 6.39 -5.17 0.07
N LEU A 370 5.66 -4.40 0.87
CA LEU A 370 5.61 -4.66 2.29
C LEU A 370 4.72 -5.84 2.63
N THR A 371 5.36 -6.89 3.10
CA THR A 371 4.74 -7.98 3.83
C THR A 371 5.06 -7.84 5.31
N THR A 372 4.18 -8.33 6.16
CA THR A 372 4.47 -8.59 7.57
C THR A 372 5.31 -9.88 7.68
N ALA A 373 5.93 -10.13 8.83
CA ALA A 373 6.67 -11.36 9.09
C ALA A 373 5.79 -12.63 9.03
N SER A 374 4.47 -12.49 8.99
CA SER A 374 3.51 -13.58 8.71
C SER A 374 3.35 -13.89 7.21
N GLY A 375 3.89 -13.04 6.33
CA GLY A 375 3.68 -13.09 4.87
C GLY A 375 2.45 -12.32 4.39
N ALA A 376 1.59 -11.81 5.29
CA ALA A 376 0.43 -11.01 4.89
C ALA A 376 0.83 -9.64 4.34
N LYS A 377 0.11 -9.14 3.32
CA LYS A 377 0.30 -7.78 2.79
C LYS A 377 0.04 -6.74 3.87
N MET A 378 0.95 -5.77 4.01
CA MET A 378 0.82 -4.71 5.00
C MET A 378 -0.38 -3.82 4.71
N GLY A 379 -1.11 -3.44 5.76
CA GLY A 379 -2.29 -2.58 5.65
C GLY A 379 -3.59 -3.32 5.29
N LYS A 380 -3.57 -4.65 5.11
CA LYS A 380 -4.79 -5.48 5.05
C LYS A 380 -4.94 -6.28 6.34
N THR A 381 -5.91 -5.91 7.16
CA THR A 381 -6.32 -6.67 8.35
C THR A 381 -7.51 -7.56 8.02
N ALA A 382 -7.87 -8.47 8.93
CA ALA A 382 -9.12 -9.24 8.81
C ALA A 382 -10.36 -8.33 8.71
N SER A 383 -10.26 -7.10 9.25
CA SER A 383 -11.31 -6.07 9.24
C SER A 383 -11.29 -5.19 7.99
N GLY A 384 -10.33 -5.39 7.07
CA GLY A 384 -10.16 -4.56 5.87
C GLY A 384 -8.90 -3.69 5.90
N ALA A 385 -8.90 -2.65 5.07
CA ALA A 385 -7.76 -1.75 4.92
C ALA A 385 -7.61 -0.80 6.12
N VAL A 386 -6.37 -0.53 6.52
CA VAL A 386 -6.06 0.49 7.54
C VAL A 386 -5.91 1.84 6.86
N TRP A 387 -7.00 2.61 6.81
CA TRP A 387 -7.08 3.91 6.16
C TRP A 387 -6.32 4.99 6.96
N LEU A 388 -5.89 6.04 6.27
CA LEU A 388 -5.25 7.22 6.89
C LEU A 388 -6.27 8.29 7.31
N ASP A 389 -7.48 8.26 6.75
CA ASP A 389 -8.56 9.16 7.12
C ASP A 389 -9.13 8.80 8.51
N PRO A 390 -9.10 9.73 9.50
CA PRO A 390 -9.65 9.50 10.83
C PRO A 390 -11.14 9.15 10.84
N ALA A 391 -11.91 9.55 9.81
CA ALA A 391 -13.33 9.20 9.69
C ALA A 391 -13.55 7.71 9.32
N ARG A 392 -12.53 7.05 8.74
CA ARG A 392 -12.57 5.62 8.38
C ARG A 392 -11.89 4.74 9.43
N VAL A 393 -10.75 5.18 9.95
CA VAL A 393 -10.02 4.50 11.02
C VAL A 393 -9.65 5.55 12.05
N SER A 394 -10.19 5.42 13.27
CA SER A 394 -9.93 6.38 14.33
C SER A 394 -8.41 6.48 14.63
N PRO A 395 -7.90 7.62 15.11
CA PRO A 395 -6.50 7.74 15.53
C PRO A 395 -6.11 6.67 16.56
N TYR A 396 -7.04 6.27 17.43
CA TYR A 396 -6.85 5.17 18.37
C TYR A 396 -6.66 3.83 17.66
N ASP A 397 -7.52 3.47 16.71
CA ASP A 397 -7.41 2.19 15.98
C ASP A 397 -6.16 2.16 15.08
N TYR A 398 -5.80 3.30 14.50
CA TYR A 398 -4.56 3.47 13.75
C TYR A 398 -3.33 3.27 14.64
N TYR A 399 -3.32 3.88 15.84
CA TYR A 399 -2.28 3.65 16.84
C TYR A 399 -2.23 2.17 17.27
N GLN A 400 -3.38 1.55 17.54
CA GLN A 400 -3.46 0.13 17.90
C GLN A 400 -2.93 -0.78 16.80
N PHE A 401 -3.14 -0.45 15.51
CA PHE A 401 -2.55 -1.21 14.42
C PHE A 401 -1.02 -1.30 14.56
N TRP A 402 -0.36 -0.18 14.83
CA TRP A 402 1.09 -0.13 15.03
C TRP A 402 1.57 -0.81 16.31
N VAL A 403 0.83 -0.70 17.41
CA VAL A 403 1.15 -1.43 18.66
C VAL A 403 1.09 -2.94 18.45
N ASN A 404 0.18 -3.41 17.59
CA ASN A 404 -0.09 -4.83 17.38
C ASN A 404 0.73 -5.46 16.23
N VAL A 405 1.67 -4.74 15.62
CA VAL A 405 2.57 -5.33 14.61
C VAL A 405 3.39 -6.50 15.19
N ASP A 406 3.84 -7.41 14.33
CA ASP A 406 4.69 -8.53 14.76
C ASP A 406 6.01 -8.00 15.36
N ASP A 407 6.48 -8.63 16.42
CA ASP A 407 7.73 -8.29 17.10
C ASP A 407 8.92 -8.22 16.12
N ARG A 408 8.93 -9.12 15.12
CA ARG A 408 9.98 -9.21 14.09
C ARG A 408 9.96 -8.06 13.09
N ASP A 409 8.86 -7.31 13.01
CA ASP A 409 8.71 -6.20 12.06
C ASP A 409 9.02 -4.83 12.69
N VAL A 410 9.07 -4.72 14.02
CA VAL A 410 9.16 -3.43 14.74
C VAL A 410 10.35 -2.60 14.28
N SER A 411 11.55 -3.18 14.28
CA SER A 411 12.79 -2.51 13.86
C SER A 411 12.72 -1.99 12.43
N ARG A 412 12.22 -2.82 11.51
CA ARG A 412 12.05 -2.45 10.11
C ARG A 412 11.00 -1.35 9.94
N PHE A 413 9.90 -1.40 10.69
CA PHE A 413 8.85 -0.39 10.62
C PHE A 413 9.27 0.94 11.26
N LEU A 414 10.10 0.92 12.31
CA LEU A 414 10.71 2.14 12.84
C LEU A 414 11.54 2.86 11.76
N LYS A 415 12.32 2.11 10.97
CA LYS A 415 13.14 2.67 9.88
C LYS A 415 12.30 3.28 8.75
N LEU A 416 11.20 2.63 8.39
CA LEU A 416 10.37 2.99 7.23
C LEU A 416 9.27 4.03 7.52
N PHE A 417 8.73 4.06 8.74
CA PHE A 417 7.50 4.81 9.05
C PHE A 417 7.67 5.86 10.15
N THR A 418 8.92 6.19 10.50
CA THR A 418 9.21 7.27 11.45
C THR A 418 10.33 8.14 10.91
N PHE A 419 10.43 9.36 11.45
CA PHE A 419 11.56 10.26 11.20
C PHE A 419 12.64 10.18 12.30
N LEU A 420 12.61 9.15 13.15
CA LEU A 420 13.62 8.96 14.19
C LEU A 420 14.99 8.74 13.58
N ASP A 421 16.02 9.24 14.26
CA ASP A 421 17.40 9.02 13.87
C ASP A 421 17.77 7.53 13.94
N MET A 422 18.68 7.11 13.06
CA MET A 422 19.08 5.70 12.96
C MET A 422 19.76 5.20 14.25
N ASP A 423 20.42 6.09 15.00
CA ASP A 423 21.00 5.77 16.31
C ASP A 423 19.90 5.52 17.37
N ALA A 424 18.85 6.34 17.39
CA ALA A 424 17.70 6.13 18.25
C ALA A 424 16.97 4.81 17.92
N ILE A 425 16.84 4.51 16.62
CA ILE A 425 16.30 3.23 16.16
C ILE A 425 17.21 2.07 16.60
N ALA A 426 18.53 2.21 16.51
CA ALA A 426 19.48 1.18 16.93
C ALA A 426 19.39 0.89 18.44
N GLU A 427 19.15 1.90 19.28
CA GLU A 427 18.90 1.68 20.71
C GLU A 427 17.56 0.94 20.96
N LEU A 428 16.50 1.29 20.22
CA LEU A 428 15.22 0.59 20.32
C LEU A 428 15.29 -0.86 19.81
N ASP A 429 16.16 -1.14 18.83
CA ASP A 429 16.38 -2.48 18.26
C ASP A 429 17.07 -3.44 19.24
N LYS A 430 17.76 -2.91 20.25
CA LYS A 430 18.36 -3.71 21.34
C LYS A 430 17.31 -4.25 22.32
N LEU A 431 16.11 -3.66 22.35
CA LEU A 431 15.05 -4.05 23.28
C LEU A 431 14.44 -5.39 22.87
N GLN A 432 14.40 -6.34 23.81
CA GLN A 432 13.87 -7.68 23.60
C GLN A 432 12.89 -8.08 24.70
N GLY A 433 12.11 -9.14 24.45
CA GLY A 433 11.18 -9.68 25.43
C GLY A 433 10.13 -8.64 25.87
N ALA A 434 10.04 -8.37 27.17
CA ALA A 434 9.07 -7.43 27.72
C ALA A 434 9.34 -5.97 27.29
N ASP A 435 10.61 -5.61 27.09
CA ASP A 435 11.03 -4.23 26.79
C ASP A 435 10.69 -3.83 25.35
N LEU A 436 10.48 -4.80 24.45
CA LEU A 436 10.06 -4.55 23.07
C LEU A 436 8.71 -3.78 22.99
N ARG A 437 7.88 -3.85 24.04
CA ARG A 437 6.67 -3.04 24.16
C ARG A 437 6.96 -1.55 24.07
N GLN A 438 8.12 -1.10 24.56
CA GLN A 438 8.54 0.29 24.44
C GLN A 438 8.79 0.66 22.97
N ALA A 439 9.56 -0.14 22.23
CA ALA A 439 9.78 0.10 20.80
C ALA A 439 8.48 0.14 19.99
N LYS A 440 7.52 -0.73 20.32
CA LYS A 440 6.17 -0.72 19.72
C LYS A 440 5.37 0.53 20.03
N ARG A 441 5.42 1.02 21.27
CA ARG A 441 4.77 2.29 21.66
C ARG A 441 5.39 3.46 20.91
N VAL A 442 6.71 3.50 20.79
CA VAL A 442 7.41 4.55 20.04
C VAL A 442 7.00 4.50 18.57
N LEU A 443 7.03 3.33 17.93
CA LEU A 443 6.57 3.17 16.55
C LEU A 443 5.13 3.69 16.37
N ALA A 444 4.21 3.28 17.26
CA ALA A 444 2.81 3.66 17.18
C ALA A 444 2.59 5.16 17.40
N LEU A 445 3.32 5.76 18.33
CA LEU A 445 3.24 7.18 18.62
C LEU A 445 3.74 8.01 17.44
N GLU A 446 4.92 7.68 16.90
CA GLU A 446 5.54 8.41 15.79
C GLU A 446 4.74 8.26 14.49
N ALA A 447 4.33 7.03 14.13
CA ALA A 447 3.54 6.80 12.93
C ALA A 447 2.16 7.49 13.00
N THR A 448 1.49 7.45 14.16
CA THR A 448 0.22 8.16 14.36
C THR A 448 0.41 9.67 14.33
N SER A 449 1.50 10.19 14.90
CA SER A 449 1.79 11.63 14.93
C SER A 449 1.94 12.23 13.54
N ILE A 450 2.55 11.50 12.60
CA ILE A 450 2.76 11.96 11.21
C ILE A 450 1.42 12.21 10.49
N ILE A 451 0.41 11.36 10.71
CA ILE A 451 -0.88 11.44 10.00
C ILE A 451 -1.92 12.27 10.76
N HIS A 452 -2.06 12.02 12.05
CA HIS A 452 -3.15 12.55 12.87
C HIS A 452 -2.72 13.70 13.78
N GLY A 453 -1.43 14.07 13.75
CA GLY A 453 -0.87 15.09 14.62
C GLY A 453 -0.47 14.53 15.99
N ARG A 454 0.41 15.27 16.67
CA ARG A 454 1.01 14.83 17.93
C ARG A 454 -0.03 14.66 19.05
N GLU A 455 -0.96 15.58 19.16
CA GLU A 455 -1.99 15.57 20.21
C GLU A 455 -2.87 14.33 20.13
N ALA A 456 -3.42 14.02 18.94
CA ALA A 456 -4.24 12.84 18.73
C ALA A 456 -3.46 11.54 18.96
N ALA A 457 -2.17 11.51 18.62
CA ALA A 457 -1.31 10.35 18.87
C ALA A 457 -1.06 10.12 20.37
N GLU A 458 -0.86 11.19 21.14
CA GLU A 458 -0.71 11.12 22.60
C GLU A 458 -2.02 10.73 23.30
N GLU A 459 -3.16 11.22 22.82
CA GLU A 459 -4.48 10.79 23.29
C GLU A 459 -4.70 9.29 23.04
N ALA A 460 -4.43 8.83 21.81
CA ALA A 460 -4.50 7.41 21.47
C ALA A 460 -3.57 6.55 22.34
N MET A 461 -2.36 7.04 22.63
CA MET A 461 -1.40 6.38 23.53
C MET A 461 -1.95 6.29 24.96
N ARG A 462 -2.49 7.39 25.52
CA ARG A 462 -3.10 7.41 26.86
C ARG A 462 -4.27 6.43 26.94
N GLY A 463 -5.15 6.44 25.95
CA GLY A 463 -6.27 5.50 25.83
C GLY A 463 -5.81 4.04 25.80
N ALA A 464 -4.75 3.76 25.05
CA ALA A 464 -4.19 2.41 24.94
C ALA A 464 -3.62 1.93 26.28
N GLN A 465 -2.95 2.82 27.02
CA GLN A 465 -2.42 2.53 28.34
C GLN A 465 -3.54 2.28 29.36
N ALA A 466 -4.56 3.14 29.38
CA ALA A 466 -5.76 2.97 30.22
C ALA A 466 -6.46 1.64 29.95
N ALA A 467 -6.61 1.27 28.68
CA ALA A 467 -7.19 0.00 28.26
C ALA A 467 -6.38 -1.21 28.73
N PHE A 468 -5.05 -1.12 28.83
CA PHE A 468 -4.22 -2.23 29.29
C PHE A 468 -4.17 -2.33 30.82
N GLU A 469 -3.98 -1.21 31.52
CA GLU A 469 -3.64 -1.20 32.96
C GLU A 469 -4.87 -1.11 33.88
N GLY A 470 -6.06 -0.74 33.36
CA GLY A 470 -7.27 -0.60 34.19
C GLY A 470 -7.20 0.53 35.24
N ALA A 471 -6.13 1.34 35.22
CA ALA A 471 -5.87 2.45 36.13
C ALA A 471 -5.38 3.73 35.40
N GLY A 472 -5.41 3.75 34.08
CA GLY A 472 -5.18 4.98 33.29
C GLY A 472 -6.49 5.74 33.09
N ASP A 473 -6.38 7.02 32.73
CA ASP A 473 -7.50 7.95 32.54
C ASP A 473 -8.62 7.31 31.69
N VAL A 474 -9.72 6.93 32.34
CA VAL A 474 -10.88 6.29 31.73
C VAL A 474 -11.43 7.16 30.60
N LEU A 475 -11.23 8.48 30.68
CA LEU A 475 -11.68 9.46 29.68
C LEU A 475 -11.01 9.28 28.30
N ALA A 476 -9.81 8.69 28.23
CA ALA A 476 -9.07 8.53 26.98
C ALA A 476 -9.40 7.22 26.23
N MET A 477 -10.28 6.36 26.76
CA MET A 477 -10.72 5.14 26.07
C MET A 477 -11.66 5.44 24.89
N PRO A 478 -11.69 4.59 23.84
CA PRO A 478 -12.71 4.66 22.81
C PRO A 478 -14.09 4.74 23.44
N THR A 479 -14.84 5.78 23.11
CA THR A 479 -16.13 6.08 23.75
C THR A 479 -17.28 5.75 22.81
N TYR A 480 -18.31 5.09 23.32
CA TYR A 480 -19.59 4.84 22.66
C TYR A 480 -20.70 5.50 23.45
N GLU A 481 -21.50 6.32 22.78
CA GLU A 481 -22.71 6.89 23.37
C GLU A 481 -23.88 5.92 23.23
N SER A 482 -24.56 5.63 24.34
CA SER A 482 -25.74 4.77 24.35
C SER A 482 -26.84 5.35 25.21
N ALA A 483 -28.09 5.08 24.83
CA ALA A 483 -29.23 5.31 25.72
C ALA A 483 -29.31 4.14 26.72
N LEU A 484 -29.32 4.45 28.01
CA LEU A 484 -29.54 3.47 29.08
C LEU A 484 -30.97 3.61 29.62
N PRO A 485 -31.60 2.52 30.12
CA PRO A 485 -31.07 1.17 30.24
C PRO A 485 -31.00 0.40 28.90
N ALA A 486 -29.96 -0.41 28.72
CA ALA A 486 -29.76 -1.22 27.52
C ALA A 486 -29.39 -2.66 27.86
N LYS A 487 -29.92 -3.64 27.11
CA LYS A 487 -29.47 -5.03 27.23
C LYS A 487 -28.01 -5.15 26.78
N VAL A 488 -27.21 -5.92 27.52
CA VAL A 488 -25.76 -6.08 27.29
C VAL A 488 -25.44 -6.65 25.91
N VAL A 489 -26.24 -7.57 25.38
CA VAL A 489 -26.01 -8.20 24.07
C VAL A 489 -26.16 -7.20 22.90
N PRO A 490 -27.28 -6.45 22.79
CA PRO A 490 -27.37 -5.33 21.85
C PRO A 490 -26.27 -4.30 22.02
N LEU A 491 -25.93 -3.93 23.26
CA LEU A 491 -24.90 -2.94 23.56
C LEU A 491 -23.51 -3.36 23.05
N LEU A 492 -23.11 -4.62 23.28
CA LEU A 492 -21.86 -5.19 22.78
C LEU A 492 -21.77 -5.22 21.25
N ALA A 493 -22.89 -5.51 20.58
CA ALA A 493 -22.94 -5.54 19.12
C ALA A 493 -22.94 -4.12 18.52
N ALA A 494 -23.69 -3.20 19.12
CA ALA A 494 -23.84 -1.83 18.63
C ALA A 494 -22.58 -0.97 18.88
N SER A 495 -21.86 -1.25 19.97
CA SER A 495 -20.57 -0.61 20.27
C SER A 495 -19.39 -1.12 19.43
N GLY A 496 -19.59 -2.13 18.59
CA GLY A 496 -18.52 -2.73 17.77
C GLY A 496 -17.56 -3.67 18.51
N LEU A 497 -17.73 -3.86 19.84
CA LEU A 497 -16.96 -4.84 20.63
C LEU A 497 -17.19 -6.29 20.18
N CYS A 498 -18.39 -6.57 19.65
CA CYS A 498 -18.76 -7.84 19.04
C CYS A 498 -19.28 -7.64 17.61
N SER A 499 -18.90 -8.53 16.70
CA SER A 499 -19.29 -8.42 15.28
C SER A 499 -20.78 -8.65 15.03
N SER A 500 -21.48 -9.29 15.98
CA SER A 500 -22.91 -9.55 15.93
C SER A 500 -23.48 -9.86 17.32
N LYS A 501 -24.81 -9.84 17.44
CA LYS A 501 -25.51 -10.29 18.67
C LYS A 501 -25.22 -11.75 19.02
N ALA A 502 -25.01 -12.61 18.01
CA ALA A 502 -24.66 -14.01 18.22
C ALA A 502 -23.23 -14.15 18.80
N ASP A 503 -22.28 -13.36 18.30
CA ASP A 503 -20.91 -13.27 18.83
C ASP A 503 -20.89 -12.73 20.26
N ALA A 504 -21.74 -11.75 20.58
CA ALA A 504 -21.91 -11.22 21.93
C ALA A 504 -22.41 -12.30 22.90
N LYS A 505 -23.48 -13.03 22.57
CA LYS A 505 -23.99 -14.14 23.39
C LYS A 505 -22.92 -15.21 23.63
N ARG A 506 -22.18 -15.58 22.59
CA ARG A 506 -21.07 -16.56 22.69
C ARG A 506 -19.96 -16.04 23.61
N SER A 507 -19.62 -14.76 23.52
CA SER A 507 -18.57 -14.14 24.35
C SER A 507 -18.97 -14.05 25.83
N ILE A 508 -20.25 -13.79 26.12
CA ILE A 508 -20.80 -13.84 27.48
C ILE A 508 -20.76 -15.27 28.03
N ALA A 509 -21.24 -16.24 27.27
CA ALA A 509 -21.20 -17.65 27.66
C ALA A 509 -19.77 -18.17 27.88
N GLY A 510 -18.83 -17.71 27.06
CA GLY A 510 -17.40 -17.99 27.21
C GLY A 510 -16.73 -17.21 28.36
N GLY A 511 -17.47 -16.36 29.07
CA GLY A 511 -16.97 -15.60 30.20
C GLY A 511 -15.97 -14.50 29.85
N ALA A 512 -15.97 -14.05 28.60
CA ALA A 512 -15.04 -13.04 28.10
C ALA A 512 -15.52 -11.60 28.34
N VAL A 513 -16.79 -11.40 28.69
CA VAL A 513 -17.38 -10.07 28.86
C VAL A 513 -17.27 -9.60 30.31
N ARG A 514 -16.85 -8.34 30.48
CA ARG A 514 -16.82 -7.65 31.77
C ARG A 514 -17.42 -6.24 31.67
N ILE A 515 -18.06 -5.78 32.74
CA ILE A 515 -18.51 -4.39 32.95
C ILE A 515 -17.81 -3.89 34.21
N ASN A 516 -17.08 -2.78 34.13
CA ASN A 516 -16.28 -2.22 35.24
C ASN A 516 -15.36 -3.25 35.91
N GLY A 517 -14.85 -4.20 35.12
CA GLY A 517 -13.99 -5.29 35.60
C GLY A 517 -14.74 -6.52 36.14
N GLU A 518 -16.05 -6.43 36.37
CA GLU A 518 -16.90 -7.53 36.83
C GLU A 518 -17.37 -8.40 35.68
N LYS A 519 -17.34 -9.73 35.85
CA LYS A 519 -17.69 -10.69 34.80
C LYS A 519 -19.20 -10.79 34.65
N ILE A 520 -19.68 -10.62 33.42
CA ILE A 520 -21.10 -10.81 33.08
C ILE A 520 -21.30 -12.19 32.48
N SER A 521 -22.22 -12.97 33.06
CA SER A 521 -22.58 -14.32 32.60
C SER A 521 -23.99 -14.40 32.02
N ASP A 522 -24.87 -13.44 32.34
CA ASP A 522 -26.25 -13.42 31.85
C ASP A 522 -26.36 -12.65 30.53
N PRO A 523 -26.76 -13.28 29.40
CA PRO A 523 -26.97 -12.59 28.13
C PRO A 523 -28.17 -11.63 28.14
N ASP A 524 -29.08 -11.73 29.11
CA ASP A 524 -30.21 -10.82 29.29
C ASP A 524 -29.94 -9.70 30.30
N PHE A 525 -28.71 -9.63 30.84
CA PHE A 525 -28.28 -8.57 31.75
C PHE A 525 -28.57 -7.18 31.18
N VAL A 526 -29.18 -6.34 32.00
CA VAL A 526 -29.52 -4.95 31.67
C VAL A 526 -28.47 -4.05 32.29
N VAL A 527 -27.87 -3.22 31.45
CA VAL A 527 -26.95 -2.16 31.87
C VAL A 527 -27.78 -0.91 32.09
N ASP A 528 -27.73 -0.35 33.29
CA ASP A 528 -28.46 0.85 33.69
C ASP A 528 -27.52 1.94 34.21
N GLU A 529 -28.07 3.11 34.54
CA GLU A 529 -27.30 4.27 34.98
C GLU A 529 -26.63 4.08 36.36
N SER A 530 -27.07 3.12 37.17
CA SER A 530 -26.46 2.86 38.48
C SER A 530 -25.06 2.24 38.38
N MET A 531 -24.72 1.70 37.21
CA MET A 531 -23.42 1.10 36.91
C MET A 531 -22.40 2.12 36.38
N LEU A 532 -22.80 3.38 36.26
CA LEU A 532 -21.90 4.45 35.84
C LEU A 532 -21.03 4.90 37.01
N ASP A 533 -19.79 5.23 36.71
CA ASP A 533 -18.86 5.90 37.62
C ASP A 533 -19.22 7.39 37.79
N ASP A 534 -18.46 8.08 38.64
CA ASP A 534 -18.63 9.52 38.92
C ASP A 534 -18.51 10.41 37.66
N SER A 535 -17.92 9.89 36.57
CA SER A 535 -17.82 10.56 35.26
C SER A 535 -19.03 10.28 34.33
N LYS A 536 -20.08 9.64 34.86
CA LYS A 536 -21.26 9.16 34.11
C LYS A 536 -20.89 8.19 32.99
N ALA A 537 -19.87 7.35 33.21
CA ALA A 537 -19.40 6.38 32.24
C ALA A 537 -19.23 4.98 32.85
N LEU A 538 -19.20 3.95 32.02
CA LEU A 538 -18.80 2.59 32.42
C LEU A 538 -17.81 2.00 31.42
N VAL A 539 -17.02 1.03 31.85
CA VAL A 539 -16.07 0.31 30.99
C VAL A 539 -16.65 -1.03 30.58
N LEU A 540 -16.95 -1.17 29.29
CA LEU A 540 -17.36 -2.42 28.67
C LEU A 540 -16.14 -3.12 28.08
N GLN A 541 -15.92 -4.38 28.44
CA GLN A 541 -14.73 -5.14 28.08
C GLN A 541 -15.08 -6.51 27.48
N ARG A 542 -14.34 -6.89 26.44
CA ARG A 542 -14.31 -8.23 25.86
C ARG A 542 -12.88 -8.78 25.83
N GLY A 543 -12.65 -9.86 26.57
CA GLY A 543 -11.32 -10.47 26.69
C GLY A 543 -10.33 -9.53 27.38
N LYS A 544 -9.03 -9.68 27.10
CA LYS A 544 -7.98 -8.85 27.75
C LYS A 544 -7.69 -7.53 27.05
N LYS A 545 -7.94 -7.45 25.73
CA LYS A 545 -7.46 -6.34 24.89
C LYS A 545 -8.55 -5.37 24.42
N ASN A 546 -9.81 -5.81 24.35
CA ASN A 546 -10.88 -4.98 23.80
C ASN A 546 -11.65 -4.36 24.96
N LYS A 547 -11.45 -3.07 25.20
CA LYS A 547 -12.18 -2.28 26.19
C LYS A 547 -12.69 -1.00 25.52
N LEU A 548 -13.85 -0.55 25.94
CA LEU A 548 -14.51 0.65 25.45
C LEU A 548 -15.28 1.30 26.60
N ARG A 549 -15.27 2.63 26.63
CA ARG A 549 -16.05 3.45 27.53
C ARG A 549 -17.46 3.64 26.95
N VAL A 550 -18.50 3.41 27.75
CA VAL A 550 -19.89 3.71 27.40
C VAL A 550 -20.32 4.92 28.21
N VAL A 551 -20.85 5.95 27.54
CA VAL A 551 -21.44 7.14 28.18
C VAL A 551 -22.92 7.25 27.83
N VAL A 552 -23.69 7.88 28.72
CA VAL A 552 -25.12 8.11 28.48
C VAL A 552 -25.28 9.18 27.41
N LYS A 553 -26.04 8.86 26.37
CA LYS A 553 -26.48 9.83 25.37
C LYS A 553 -27.47 10.80 26.03
N VAL A 554 -27.06 12.06 26.21
CA VAL A 554 -27.90 13.14 26.75
C VAL A 554 -29.01 13.50 25.77
#